data_AF-A0A261BMX5-F1
#
_entry.id   AF-A0A261BMX5-F1
#
_cell.length_a   1.000
_cell.length_b   1.000
_cell.length_c   1.000
_cell.angle_alpha   90.00
_cell.angle_beta   90.00
_cell.angle_gamma   90.00
#
_symmetry.space_group_name_H-M   'P 1'
#
loop_
_entity.id
_entity.type
_entity.pdbx_description
1 polymer ?
#
loop_
_entity_poly.entity_id
_entity_poly.type
_entity_poly.pdbx_seq_one_letter_code
_entity_poly.pdbx_strand_id
1 'polypeptide(L)'
;SAHLTLFFFLFSPSGDIDYCRQCFPCFRYSASIMSFTRLQYDSLKTVLQYMEANKRFCLSKSIPEIYFAEKAVPLRIRYIDFGDLGFRVNKTTYSLSIYRDFHQGEKILDPFQKENNDGSLVDDLDQYGFRVPFNRTDVAPGEVVFDDLNDVNNHFMPSPPTFPWASEQGNERLRRFYERHLEIYQIALARRSEGGQGFPFPMMTIVFTYDELLAMRGRIIQELTPEALELKLAALNQMSTCTLKTFIAKLRYCLQPFDCRQNNKALPFTPLIQLTIKSEDGQEKRIERYPYTFKLHEAMRKLCGKLFGGRKSIVQVHKFSLNNINMVFRIPEGFNIRVRNLRLGETRIKRLEALKNLIHESSYPLASLIIHGRGYEVDHFAHSALTSARQLILEGAFPGDITYLLNLKNTIVCCKYSWSRELSNEELLAFAENIVTTVFPIGTYRSFKISQEGRIKNLLNQVRERFNGRTKQSSISIAMGNDSKLKIFYKTDPSRQEPKKWLVIMNVVPDRQNASH
;
A
#
# COMPACT_ATOMS: atom_id res chain seq x y z
N SER A 1 -30.32 -19.48 -28.73
CA SER A 1 -29.73 -18.48 -29.64
C SER A 1 -29.40 -17.11 -28.98
N ALA A 2 -29.60 -16.92 -27.66
CA ALA A 2 -29.27 -15.66 -26.96
C ALA A 2 -28.03 -15.73 -26.03
N HIS A 3 -27.19 -16.76 -26.14
CA HIS A 3 -26.01 -16.92 -25.28
C HIS A 3 -24.66 -16.62 -25.94
N LEU A 4 -24.63 -16.25 -27.23
CA LEU A 4 -23.38 -16.01 -27.97
C LEU A 4 -22.99 -14.53 -28.13
N THR A 5 -23.85 -13.59 -27.75
CA THR A 5 -23.57 -12.15 -27.92
C THR A 5 -22.78 -11.53 -26.75
N LEU A 6 -22.63 -12.23 -25.61
CA LEU A 6 -21.88 -11.72 -24.45
C LEU A 6 -20.36 -11.99 -24.53
N PHE A 7 -19.90 -12.79 -25.50
CA PHE A 7 -18.52 -13.27 -25.56
C PHE A 7 -17.56 -12.30 -26.27
N PHE A 8 -18.06 -11.47 -27.19
CA PHE A 8 -17.19 -10.66 -28.06
C PHE A 8 -16.75 -9.30 -27.50
N PHE A 9 -17.49 -8.73 -26.54
CA PHE A 9 -17.14 -7.42 -25.96
C PHE A 9 -16.13 -7.49 -24.82
N LEU A 10 -15.85 -8.68 -24.29
CA LEU A 10 -14.97 -8.84 -23.13
C LEU A 10 -13.52 -9.16 -23.49
N PHE A 11 -13.24 -9.76 -24.66
CA PHE A 11 -11.90 -10.22 -25.05
C PHE A 11 -11.69 -10.24 -26.59
N SER A 12 -11.72 -9.10 -27.27
CA SER A 12 -11.19 -9.00 -28.65
C SER A 12 -9.78 -8.39 -28.65
N PRO A 13 -8.82 -8.86 -29.47
CA PRO A 13 -7.40 -8.50 -29.37
C PRO A 13 -7.02 -7.18 -30.07
N SER A 14 -7.86 -6.64 -30.93
CA SER A 14 -7.58 -5.41 -31.69
C SER A 14 -8.39 -4.24 -31.15
N GLY A 15 -7.69 -3.35 -30.43
CA GLY A 15 -8.24 -2.09 -29.92
C GLY A 15 -8.46 -1.04 -31.02
N ASP A 16 -9.09 -1.40 -32.14
CA ASP A 16 -9.36 -0.50 -33.25
C ASP A 16 -10.86 -0.22 -33.39
N ILE A 17 -11.24 1.02 -33.10
CA ILE A 17 -12.64 1.48 -33.08
C ILE A 17 -13.22 1.64 -34.50
N ASP A 18 -12.37 1.83 -35.52
CA ASP A 18 -12.83 2.14 -36.88
C ASP A 18 -13.16 0.90 -37.73
N TYR A 19 -12.60 -0.27 -37.43
CA TYR A 19 -12.94 -1.51 -38.16
C TYR A 19 -14.37 -2.01 -37.86
N CYS A 20 -14.89 -1.74 -36.65
CA CYS A 20 -16.27 -2.06 -36.27
C CYS A 20 -17.33 -1.22 -36.99
N ARG A 21 -16.96 -0.07 -37.57
CA ARG A 21 -17.91 0.82 -38.27
C ARG A 21 -18.19 0.41 -39.71
N GLN A 22 -17.27 -0.27 -40.38
CA GLN A 22 -17.40 -0.59 -41.81
C GLN A 22 -18.04 -1.96 -42.11
N CYS A 23 -18.00 -2.91 -41.17
CA CYS A 23 -18.33 -4.31 -41.49
C CYS A 23 -19.76 -4.79 -41.14
N PHE A 24 -20.60 -4.01 -40.44
CA PHE A 24 -21.93 -4.47 -40.02
C PHE A 24 -23.04 -3.42 -40.21
N PRO A 25 -23.94 -3.57 -41.20
CA PRO A 25 -25.16 -2.76 -41.32
C PRO A 25 -26.18 -2.98 -40.19
N CYS A 26 -25.95 -3.94 -39.29
CA CYS A 26 -26.87 -4.31 -38.22
C CYS A 26 -26.86 -3.38 -36.99
N PHE A 27 -25.99 -2.37 -36.94
CA PHE A 27 -25.98 -1.38 -35.85
C PHE A 27 -27.20 -0.43 -35.83
N ARG A 28 -28.16 -0.59 -36.74
CA ARG A 28 -29.44 0.13 -36.73
C ARG A 28 -30.54 -0.53 -35.88
N TYR A 29 -30.37 -1.78 -35.44
CA TYR A 29 -31.48 -2.56 -34.85
C TYR A 29 -31.32 -3.00 -33.39
N SER A 30 -30.47 -2.33 -32.61
CA SER A 30 -30.52 -2.41 -31.14
C SER A 30 -30.53 -1.03 -30.47
N ALA A 31 -31.11 -0.05 -31.16
CA ALA A 31 -31.46 1.26 -30.59
C ALA A 31 -32.93 1.30 -30.13
N SER A 32 -33.50 0.16 -29.71
CA SER A 32 -34.63 0.14 -28.77
C SER A 32 -34.11 0.31 -27.32
N ILE A 33 -33.04 1.09 -27.18
CA ILE A 33 -32.44 1.55 -25.94
C ILE A 33 -33.39 2.61 -25.40
N MET A 34 -33.72 2.56 -24.10
CA MET A 34 -34.41 3.64 -23.40
C MET A 34 -33.86 4.99 -23.87
N SER A 35 -34.62 5.71 -24.68
CA SER A 35 -34.28 7.07 -25.08
C SER A 35 -34.44 7.90 -23.82
N PHE A 36 -33.35 8.05 -23.05
CA PHE A 36 -33.35 9.00 -21.96
C PHE A 36 -33.69 10.35 -22.57
N THR A 37 -34.84 10.90 -22.22
CA THR A 37 -35.13 12.28 -22.56
C THR A 37 -34.01 13.16 -22.00
N ARG A 38 -33.73 14.31 -22.61
CA ARG A 38 -32.64 15.20 -22.16
C ARG A 38 -32.71 15.47 -20.64
N LEU A 39 -33.93 15.66 -20.13
CA LEU A 39 -34.23 15.80 -18.70
C LEU A 39 -33.88 14.56 -17.86
N GLN A 40 -34.15 13.34 -18.34
CA GLN A 40 -33.77 12.11 -17.65
C GLN A 40 -32.27 11.88 -17.63
N TYR A 41 -31.56 12.21 -18.73
CA TYR A 41 -30.11 12.09 -18.81
C TYR A 41 -29.39 13.09 -17.88
N ASP A 42 -29.88 14.33 -17.82
CA ASP A 42 -29.33 15.35 -16.91
C ASP A 42 -29.63 15.00 -15.45
N SER A 43 -30.84 14.48 -15.14
CA SER A 43 -31.17 13.98 -13.80
C SER A 43 -30.27 12.81 -13.38
N LEU A 44 -30.00 11.86 -14.29
CA LEU A 44 -29.07 10.75 -14.04
C LEU A 44 -27.66 11.27 -13.74
N LYS A 45 -27.16 12.25 -14.50
CA LYS A 45 -25.86 12.87 -14.23
C LYS A 45 -25.79 13.50 -12.86
N THR A 46 -26.84 14.22 -12.45
CA THR A 46 -26.92 14.81 -11.10
C THR A 46 -26.84 13.73 -10.03
N VAL A 47 -27.61 12.65 -10.15
CA VAL A 47 -27.55 11.54 -9.18
C VAL A 47 -26.15 10.92 -9.13
N LEU A 48 -25.54 10.63 -10.28
CA LEU A 48 -24.19 10.07 -10.38
C LEU A 48 -23.12 11.02 -9.79
N GLN A 49 -23.33 12.33 -9.83
CA GLN A 49 -22.38 13.32 -9.32
C GLN A 49 -22.23 13.26 -7.79
N TYR A 50 -23.32 12.94 -7.09
CA TYR A 50 -23.35 12.84 -5.63
C TYR A 50 -23.26 11.39 -5.12
N MET A 51 -23.30 10.40 -6.03
CA MET A 51 -23.15 9.00 -5.69
C MET A 51 -21.71 8.66 -5.27
N GLU A 52 -21.59 7.78 -4.27
CA GLU A 52 -20.30 7.25 -3.81
C GLU A 52 -19.58 6.48 -4.94
N ALA A 53 -18.25 6.63 -5.02
CA ALA A 53 -17.45 6.17 -6.14
C ALA A 53 -17.55 4.65 -6.41
N ASN A 54 -17.49 3.81 -5.38
CA ASN A 54 -17.59 2.37 -5.54
C ASN A 54 -19.00 1.95 -5.98
N LYS A 55 -20.05 2.62 -5.50
CA LYS A 55 -21.42 2.41 -6.01
C LYS A 55 -21.54 2.73 -7.50
N ARG A 56 -20.90 3.81 -7.96
CA ARG A 56 -20.85 4.15 -9.41
C ARG A 56 -20.15 3.08 -10.22
N PHE A 57 -19.02 2.56 -9.73
CA PHE A 57 -18.29 1.48 -10.40
C PHE A 57 -19.13 0.21 -10.53
N CYS A 58 -19.80 -0.20 -9.44
CA CYS A 58 -20.72 -1.33 -9.46
C CYS A 58 -21.87 -1.09 -10.44
N LEU A 59 -22.51 0.09 -10.40
CA LEU A 59 -23.65 0.41 -11.25
C LEU A 59 -23.26 0.41 -12.74
N SER A 60 -22.14 1.04 -13.10
CA SER A 60 -21.63 1.11 -14.48
C SER A 60 -21.23 -0.26 -15.02
N LYS A 61 -20.75 -1.15 -14.14
CA LYS A 61 -20.49 -2.56 -14.48
C LYS A 61 -21.78 -3.35 -14.70
N SER A 62 -22.80 -3.12 -13.88
CA SER A 62 -24.07 -3.85 -13.92
C SER A 62 -25.02 -3.37 -15.02
N ILE A 63 -24.94 -2.10 -15.42
CA ILE A 63 -25.83 -1.45 -16.40
C ILE A 63 -24.96 -0.70 -17.42
N PRO A 64 -24.57 -1.34 -18.54
CA PRO A 64 -23.69 -0.73 -19.54
C PRO A 64 -24.21 0.59 -20.14
N GLU A 65 -25.54 0.78 -20.18
CA GLU A 65 -26.18 1.98 -20.75
C GLU A 65 -25.83 3.26 -19.98
N ILE A 66 -25.54 3.15 -18.68
CA ILE A 66 -25.15 4.31 -17.87
C ILE A 66 -23.65 4.60 -17.94
N TYR A 67 -22.86 3.75 -18.60
CA TYR A 67 -21.41 3.85 -18.64
C TYR A 67 -20.95 5.25 -19.09
N PHE A 68 -21.47 5.74 -20.22
CA PHE A 68 -21.08 7.05 -20.76
C PHE A 68 -21.49 8.20 -19.84
N ALA A 69 -22.67 8.13 -19.20
CA ALA A 69 -23.11 9.12 -18.23
C ALA A 69 -22.19 9.13 -17.01
N GLU A 70 -21.82 7.95 -16.49
CA GLU A 70 -20.90 7.80 -15.37
C GLU A 70 -19.52 8.37 -15.71
N LYS A 71 -18.99 8.11 -16.90
CA LYS A 71 -17.67 8.63 -17.31
C LYS A 71 -17.65 10.13 -17.58
N ALA A 72 -18.78 10.70 -18.00
CA ALA A 72 -18.91 12.14 -18.25
C ALA A 72 -18.99 12.96 -16.95
N VAL A 73 -19.49 12.38 -15.86
CA VAL A 73 -19.66 13.08 -14.59
C VAL A 73 -18.38 13.03 -13.76
N PRO A 74 -17.88 14.17 -13.24
CA PRO A 74 -16.71 14.21 -12.38
C PRO A 74 -16.77 13.20 -11.23
N LEU A 75 -15.69 12.44 -11.06
CA LEU A 75 -15.58 11.46 -9.99
C LEU A 75 -14.99 12.13 -8.74
N ARG A 76 -15.61 11.91 -7.58
CA ARG A 76 -15.16 12.42 -6.28
C ARG A 76 -14.80 11.25 -5.36
N ILE A 77 -13.58 11.25 -4.86
CA ILE A 77 -13.01 10.20 -4.01
C ILE A 77 -12.52 10.84 -2.72
N ARG A 78 -12.93 10.30 -1.58
CA ARG A 78 -12.47 10.75 -0.26
C ARG A 78 -11.05 10.29 0.03
N TYR A 79 -10.73 9.05 -0.31
CA TYR A 79 -9.44 8.44 -0.05
C TYR A 79 -9.04 7.54 -1.21
N ILE A 80 -7.81 7.66 -1.68
CA ILE A 80 -7.21 6.72 -2.64
C ILE A 80 -5.80 6.33 -2.21
N ASP A 81 -5.46 5.07 -2.44
CA ASP A 81 -4.09 4.57 -2.46
C ASP A 81 -3.95 3.50 -3.54
N PHE A 82 -2.73 3.26 -4.00
CA PHE A 82 -2.43 2.29 -5.04
C PHE A 82 -1.40 1.27 -4.55
N GLY A 83 -1.57 0.04 -5.05
CA GLY A 83 -0.83 -1.20 -4.90
C GLY A 83 -0.23 -1.64 -6.25
N ASP A 84 0.72 -2.59 -6.26
CA ASP A 84 1.10 -3.30 -7.50
C ASP A 84 -0.09 -4.14 -8.01
N LEU A 85 -0.74 -4.85 -7.09
CA LEU A 85 -1.83 -5.79 -7.33
C LEU A 85 -3.10 -5.46 -6.55
N GLY A 86 -3.25 -4.21 -6.15
CA GLY A 86 -4.49 -3.72 -5.60
C GLY A 86 -4.56 -2.20 -5.53
N PHE A 87 -5.68 -1.67 -5.08
CA PHE A 87 -5.82 -0.26 -4.76
C PHE A 87 -7.02 -0.09 -3.82
N ARG A 88 -7.07 1.01 -3.08
CA ARG A 88 -8.23 1.36 -2.25
C ARG A 88 -8.92 2.60 -2.77
N VAL A 89 -10.24 2.54 -2.85
CA VAL A 89 -11.10 3.71 -3.07
C VAL A 89 -12.04 3.83 -1.88
N ASN A 90 -11.94 4.94 -1.17
CA ASN A 90 -12.66 5.20 0.07
C ASN A 90 -12.40 4.07 1.10
N LYS A 91 -13.44 3.28 1.40
CA LYS A 91 -13.37 2.15 2.34
C LYS A 91 -13.36 0.80 1.63
N THR A 92 -13.18 0.77 0.31
CA THR A 92 -13.24 -0.47 -0.47
C THR A 92 -11.88 -0.77 -1.06
N THR A 93 -11.36 -1.95 -0.77
CA THR A 93 -10.09 -2.45 -1.30
C THR A 93 -10.37 -3.43 -2.45
N TYR A 94 -9.68 -3.24 -3.56
CA TYR A 94 -9.67 -4.14 -4.71
C TYR A 94 -8.30 -4.81 -4.75
N SER A 95 -8.24 -6.12 -4.79
CA SER A 95 -6.99 -6.87 -4.91
C SER A 95 -7.10 -8.01 -5.90
N LEU A 96 -6.02 -8.25 -6.65
CA LEU A 96 -5.87 -9.37 -7.55
C LEU A 96 -4.93 -10.42 -6.96
N SER A 97 -5.29 -11.68 -7.15
CA SER A 97 -4.49 -12.84 -6.77
C SER A 97 -4.76 -14.00 -7.74
N ILE A 98 -3.94 -15.04 -7.70
CA ILE A 98 -4.25 -16.32 -8.35
C ILE A 98 -5.09 -17.18 -7.40
N TYR A 99 -6.16 -17.75 -7.93
CA TYR A 99 -6.94 -18.81 -7.31
C TYR A 99 -6.65 -20.12 -8.02
N ARG A 100 -6.34 -21.16 -7.24
CA ARG A 100 -6.05 -22.50 -7.76
C ARG A 100 -7.31 -23.35 -7.65
N ASP A 101 -7.95 -23.61 -8.78
CA ASP A 101 -9.13 -24.48 -8.84
C ASP A 101 -8.68 -25.93 -9.06
N PHE A 102 -8.49 -26.67 -7.96
CA PHE A 102 -7.95 -28.03 -8.00
C PHE A 102 -8.92 -29.00 -8.67
N HIS A 103 -8.37 -29.90 -9.49
CA HIS A 103 -9.16 -30.89 -10.22
C HIS A 103 -9.77 -31.92 -9.27
N GLN A 104 -10.86 -32.56 -9.69
CA GLN A 104 -11.59 -33.52 -8.87
C GLN A 104 -10.70 -34.73 -8.51
N GLY A 105 -10.65 -35.08 -7.21
CA GLY A 105 -9.81 -36.17 -6.69
C GLY A 105 -8.49 -35.69 -6.08
N GLU A 106 -8.10 -34.43 -6.29
CA GLU A 106 -6.95 -33.84 -5.63
C GLU A 106 -7.25 -33.53 -4.16
N LYS A 107 -6.37 -33.97 -3.25
CA LYS A 107 -6.52 -33.68 -1.82
C LYS A 107 -6.09 -32.24 -1.53
N ILE A 108 -7.07 -31.33 -1.50
CA ILE A 108 -6.85 -29.94 -1.08
C ILE A 108 -6.69 -29.91 0.44
N LEU A 109 -5.68 -29.19 0.92
CA LEU A 109 -5.43 -29.02 2.34
C LEU A 109 -5.84 -27.62 2.79
N ASP A 110 -6.32 -27.51 4.02
CA ASP A 110 -6.82 -26.27 4.63
C ASP A 110 -5.90 -25.05 4.45
N PRO A 111 -4.55 -25.16 4.54
CA PRO A 111 -3.66 -24.03 4.30
C PRO A 111 -3.77 -23.46 2.88
N PHE A 112 -3.90 -24.32 1.86
CA PHE A 112 -4.02 -23.87 0.47
C PHE A 112 -5.41 -23.33 0.17
N GLN A 113 -6.45 -23.94 0.74
CA GLN A 113 -7.79 -23.40 0.65
C GLN A 113 -7.86 -22.03 1.32
N LYS A 114 -7.18 -21.84 2.47
CA LYS A 114 -7.04 -20.56 3.14
C LYS A 114 -6.29 -19.55 2.29
N GLU A 115 -5.14 -19.90 1.71
CA GLU A 115 -4.41 -19.03 0.78
C GLU A 115 -5.28 -18.61 -0.42
N ASN A 116 -6.03 -19.55 -1.00
CA ASN A 116 -6.97 -19.29 -2.10
C ASN A 116 -8.10 -18.33 -1.65
N ASN A 117 -8.68 -18.56 -0.46
CA ASN A 117 -9.78 -17.76 0.09
C ASN A 117 -9.34 -16.35 0.51
N ASP A 118 -8.13 -16.23 1.04
CA ASP A 118 -7.55 -14.96 1.52
C ASP A 118 -6.90 -14.15 0.39
N GLY A 119 -6.68 -14.77 -0.78
CA GLY A 119 -6.07 -14.12 -1.93
C GLY A 119 -4.56 -13.90 -1.76
N SER A 120 -3.90 -14.80 -1.03
CA SER A 120 -2.50 -14.63 -0.63
C SER A 120 -1.49 -14.99 -1.73
N LEU A 121 -1.93 -15.67 -2.80
CA LEU A 121 -1.07 -16.01 -3.93
C LEU A 121 -1.05 -14.85 -4.94
N VAL A 122 -0.07 -13.97 -4.80
CA VAL A 122 0.06 -12.72 -5.59
C VAL A 122 1.11 -12.82 -6.70
N ASP A 123 1.74 -13.97 -6.86
CA ASP A 123 2.71 -14.24 -7.93
C ASP A 123 2.00 -14.89 -9.12
N ASP A 124 2.43 -14.54 -10.33
CA ASP A 124 2.01 -15.23 -11.55
C ASP A 124 2.55 -16.68 -11.54
N LEU A 125 1.96 -17.56 -12.34
CA LEU A 125 2.42 -18.95 -12.47
C LEU A 125 2.93 -19.21 -13.89
N ASP A 126 3.99 -20.03 -14.01
CA ASP A 126 4.40 -20.60 -15.29
C ASP A 126 3.61 -21.88 -15.61
N GLN A 127 3.89 -22.49 -16.77
CA GLN A 127 3.20 -23.69 -17.24
C GLN A 127 3.36 -24.91 -16.32
N TYR A 128 4.39 -24.94 -15.48
CA TYR A 128 4.65 -26.03 -14.53
C TYR A 128 4.23 -25.67 -13.11
N GLY A 129 3.83 -24.42 -12.84
CA GLY A 129 3.36 -23.93 -11.55
C GLY A 129 4.44 -23.26 -10.70
N PHE A 130 5.61 -22.93 -11.27
CA PHE A 130 6.60 -22.08 -10.61
C PHE A 130 6.07 -20.65 -10.50
N ARG A 131 6.40 -19.99 -9.39
CA ARG A 131 6.00 -18.60 -9.16
C ARG A 131 6.88 -17.68 -9.99
N VAL A 132 6.26 -16.93 -10.88
CA VAL A 132 6.92 -15.90 -11.67
C VAL A 132 6.72 -14.56 -10.95
N PRO A 133 7.80 -13.87 -10.54
CA PRO A 133 7.69 -12.56 -9.93
C PRO A 133 6.94 -11.59 -10.82
N PHE A 134 6.22 -10.66 -10.19
CA PHE A 134 5.49 -9.62 -10.89
C PHE A 134 6.42 -8.79 -11.77
N ASN A 135 6.10 -8.68 -13.06
CA ASN A 135 6.88 -7.88 -13.99
C ASN A 135 6.61 -6.38 -13.75
N ARG A 136 7.55 -5.67 -13.14
CA ARG A 136 7.51 -4.20 -12.98
C ARG A 136 8.06 -3.42 -14.18
N THR A 137 8.70 -4.10 -15.12
CA THR A 137 9.37 -3.49 -16.29
C THR A 137 8.46 -3.32 -17.51
N ASP A 138 7.40 -4.13 -17.63
CA ASP A 138 6.37 -3.94 -18.65
C ASP A 138 5.48 -2.74 -18.29
N VAL A 139 5.90 -1.54 -18.66
CA VAL A 139 5.23 -0.27 -18.33
C VAL A 139 4.55 0.29 -19.57
N ALA A 140 3.24 0.54 -19.46
CA ALA A 140 2.45 1.15 -20.52
C ALA A 140 2.41 2.69 -20.39
N PRO A 141 2.11 3.43 -21.47
CA PRO A 141 1.90 4.88 -21.40
C PRO A 141 0.88 5.28 -20.32
N GLY A 142 1.23 6.28 -19.52
CA GLY A 142 0.41 6.78 -18.41
C GLY A 142 0.61 6.06 -17.07
N GLU A 143 1.26 4.90 -17.03
CA GLU A 143 1.59 4.22 -15.78
C GLU A 143 2.73 4.95 -15.05
N VAL A 144 2.70 4.92 -13.70
CA VAL A 144 3.68 5.61 -12.86
C VAL A 144 4.57 4.59 -12.17
N VAL A 145 5.88 4.71 -12.37
CA VAL A 145 6.89 3.85 -11.76
C VAL A 145 7.54 4.59 -10.60
N PHE A 146 7.65 3.93 -9.45
CA PHE A 146 8.38 4.43 -8.30
C PHE A 146 9.66 3.63 -8.07
N ASP A 147 10.75 4.37 -7.87
CA ASP A 147 12.10 3.86 -7.56
C ASP A 147 12.79 3.10 -8.72
N ASP A 148 14.11 2.90 -8.60
CA ASP A 148 14.91 2.22 -9.63
C ASP A 148 14.63 0.71 -9.59
N LEU A 149 13.98 0.19 -10.63
CA LEU A 149 13.63 -1.23 -10.79
C LEU A 149 14.85 -2.17 -10.73
N ASN A 150 16.07 -1.62 -10.82
CA ASN A 150 17.34 -2.33 -10.89
C ASN A 150 17.80 -2.95 -9.56
N ASP A 151 17.29 -2.50 -8.40
CA ASP A 151 17.66 -3.10 -7.11
C ASP A 151 16.82 -4.36 -6.77
N VAL A 152 15.77 -4.64 -7.54
CA VAL A 152 14.65 -5.49 -7.07
C VAL A 152 14.75 -6.94 -7.53
N ASN A 153 15.60 -7.29 -8.50
CA ASN A 153 15.88 -8.71 -8.79
C ASN A 153 16.72 -9.38 -7.68
N ASN A 154 17.43 -8.59 -6.86
CA ASN A 154 18.19 -9.09 -5.70
C ASN A 154 17.44 -8.98 -4.36
N HIS A 155 16.27 -8.33 -4.34
CA HIS A 155 15.43 -8.22 -3.14
C HIS A 155 14.29 -9.25 -3.15
N PHE A 156 14.65 -10.52 -3.35
CA PHE A 156 14.03 -11.59 -2.58
C PHE A 156 14.43 -11.39 -1.10
N MET A 157 13.93 -10.32 -0.49
CA MET A 157 13.73 -10.28 0.95
C MET A 157 12.30 -10.75 1.17
N PRO A 158 12.07 -12.08 1.28
CA PRO A 158 10.82 -12.56 1.84
C PRO A 158 10.70 -11.87 3.20
N SER A 159 9.70 -11.01 3.36
CA SER A 159 9.32 -10.58 4.69
C SER A 159 9.08 -11.88 5.49
N PRO A 160 9.83 -12.15 6.57
CA PRO A 160 9.64 -13.36 7.33
C PRO A 160 8.20 -13.43 7.86
N PRO A 161 7.58 -14.62 7.93
CA PRO A 161 8.18 -15.94 7.76
C PRO A 161 7.56 -16.65 6.55
N THR A 162 7.94 -16.30 5.32
CA THR A 162 7.46 -17.04 4.16
C THR A 162 8.40 -18.21 3.85
N PHE A 163 7.80 -19.40 3.85
CA PHE A 163 8.36 -20.66 3.34
C PHE A 163 9.08 -20.41 2.01
N PRO A 164 10.27 -20.99 1.74
CA PRO A 164 11.01 -20.67 0.52
C PRO A 164 10.24 -21.20 -0.70
N TRP A 165 10.07 -20.40 -1.75
CA TRP A 165 9.36 -20.76 -2.99
C TRP A 165 10.32 -20.70 -4.18
N ALA A 166 10.24 -21.66 -5.09
CA ALA A 166 11.04 -21.66 -6.31
C ALA A 166 10.39 -20.78 -7.39
N SER A 167 11.12 -19.78 -7.88
CA SER A 167 10.83 -19.04 -9.12
C SER A 167 11.61 -19.58 -10.31
N GLU A 168 12.76 -20.18 -10.04
CA GLU A 168 13.66 -20.73 -11.05
C GLU A 168 13.41 -22.22 -11.26
N GLN A 169 13.10 -22.59 -12.50
CA GLN A 169 12.81 -23.97 -12.87
C GLN A 169 13.98 -24.93 -12.59
N GLY A 170 15.22 -24.47 -12.75
CA GLY A 170 16.46 -25.25 -12.64
C GLY A 170 17.13 -25.23 -11.27
N ASN A 171 16.44 -24.74 -10.23
CA ASN A 171 17.02 -24.59 -8.91
C ASN A 171 17.08 -25.94 -8.15
N GLU A 172 18.01 -26.79 -8.56
CA GLU A 172 18.25 -28.11 -7.97
C GLU A 172 18.60 -28.02 -6.48
N ARG A 173 19.25 -26.93 -6.06
CA ARG A 173 19.50 -26.61 -4.65
C ARG A 173 18.21 -26.56 -3.85
N LEU A 174 17.23 -25.80 -4.33
CA LEU A 174 15.97 -25.59 -3.64
C LEU A 174 15.05 -26.81 -3.74
N ARG A 175 15.08 -27.51 -4.88
CA ARG A 175 14.46 -28.83 -5.01
C ARG A 175 14.95 -29.79 -3.94
N ARG A 176 16.28 -29.96 -3.82
CA ARG A 176 16.90 -30.80 -2.78
C ARG A 176 16.50 -30.34 -1.39
N PHE A 177 16.51 -29.04 -1.12
CA PHE A 177 16.02 -28.50 0.15
C PHE A 177 14.62 -29.05 0.47
N TYR A 178 13.68 -28.98 -0.48
CA TYR A 178 12.33 -29.49 -0.25
C TYR A 178 12.27 -31.01 -0.07
N GLU A 179 12.97 -31.78 -0.91
CA GLU A 179 12.99 -33.26 -0.80
C GLU A 179 13.52 -33.71 0.57
N ARG A 180 14.61 -33.10 1.04
CA ARG A 180 15.25 -33.48 2.31
C ARG A 180 14.43 -33.07 3.52
N HIS A 181 13.89 -31.85 3.52
CA HIS A 181 12.99 -31.43 4.58
C HIS A 181 11.69 -32.25 4.55
N LEU A 182 11.22 -32.69 3.37
CA LEU A 182 10.03 -33.55 3.28
C LEU A 182 10.28 -34.93 3.89
N GLU A 183 11.40 -35.56 3.56
CA GLU A 183 11.78 -36.88 4.07
C GLU A 183 11.92 -36.87 5.60
N ILE A 184 12.66 -35.90 6.18
CA ILE A 184 12.83 -35.81 7.64
C ILE A 184 11.52 -35.46 8.38
N TYR A 185 10.67 -34.60 7.81
CA TYR A 185 9.37 -34.27 8.40
C TYR A 185 8.42 -35.48 8.36
N GLN A 186 8.48 -36.30 7.30
CA GLN A 186 7.69 -37.54 7.20
C GLN A 186 8.14 -38.58 8.22
N ILE A 187 9.46 -38.75 8.41
CA ILE A 187 10.00 -39.64 9.46
C ILE A 187 9.53 -39.14 10.84
N ALA A 188 9.63 -37.84 11.11
CA ALA A 188 9.16 -37.26 12.37
C ALA A 188 7.66 -37.45 12.59
N LEU A 189 6.83 -37.32 11.54
CA LEU A 189 5.39 -37.56 11.63
C LEU A 189 5.07 -39.03 11.91
N ALA A 190 5.77 -39.96 11.25
CA ALA A 190 5.57 -41.39 11.43
C ALA A 190 5.91 -41.88 12.85
N ARG A 191 6.85 -41.22 13.53
CA ARG A 191 7.25 -41.55 14.91
C ARG A 191 6.34 -40.95 16.00
N ARG A 192 5.29 -40.22 15.63
CA ARG A 192 4.41 -39.52 16.58
C ARG A 192 3.04 -40.17 16.70
N SER A 193 2.54 -40.23 17.93
CA SER A 193 1.13 -40.52 18.21
C SER A 193 0.27 -39.31 17.86
N GLU A 194 -1.00 -39.54 17.48
CA GLU A 194 -1.92 -38.45 17.16
C GLU A 194 -2.26 -37.62 18.40
N GLY A 195 -1.89 -36.33 18.38
CA GLY A 195 -2.16 -35.41 19.49
C GLY A 195 -1.50 -34.04 19.28
N GLY A 196 -2.15 -32.99 19.80
CA GLY A 196 -1.62 -31.63 19.88
C GLY A 196 -2.32 -30.63 18.96
N GLN A 197 -2.87 -29.57 19.55
CA GLN A 197 -3.28 -28.37 18.81
C GLN A 197 -2.03 -27.55 18.46
N GLY A 198 -1.94 -27.10 17.20
CA GLY A 198 -0.79 -26.35 16.70
C GLY A 198 -0.89 -24.85 16.98
N PHE A 199 0.26 -24.18 16.97
CA PHE A 199 0.31 -22.71 16.96
C PHE A 199 -0.25 -22.15 15.65
N PRO A 200 -0.95 -21.00 15.67
CA PRO A 200 -1.57 -20.40 14.48
C PRO A 200 -0.58 -19.86 13.44
N PHE A 201 0.69 -19.63 13.81
CA PHE A 201 1.74 -19.13 12.91
C PHE A 201 3.08 -19.83 13.15
N PRO A 202 3.20 -21.13 12.84
CA PRO A 202 4.44 -21.85 13.07
C PRO A 202 5.48 -21.43 12.02
N MET A 203 6.71 -21.20 12.46
CA MET A 203 7.86 -21.07 11.56
C MET A 203 8.33 -22.47 11.16
N MET A 204 8.80 -22.61 9.92
CA MET A 204 9.41 -23.84 9.47
C MET A 204 10.74 -24.02 10.18
N THR A 205 10.95 -25.16 10.83
CA THR A 205 12.26 -25.51 11.35
C THR A 205 13.14 -25.98 10.19
N ILE A 206 14.15 -25.18 9.86
CA ILE A 206 15.20 -25.57 8.92
C ILE A 206 16.11 -26.55 9.64
N VAL A 207 16.19 -27.79 9.13
CA VAL A 207 17.00 -28.85 9.76
C VAL A 207 18.26 -29.16 8.96
N PHE A 208 18.38 -28.67 7.73
CA PHE A 208 19.61 -28.80 6.95
C PHE A 208 20.22 -27.43 6.65
N THR A 209 21.54 -27.34 6.82
CA THR A 209 22.32 -26.21 6.30
C THR A 209 22.51 -26.35 4.80
N TYR A 210 22.96 -25.28 4.15
CA TYR A 210 23.21 -25.34 2.71
C TYR A 210 24.35 -26.30 2.35
N ASP A 211 25.43 -26.30 3.13
CA ASP A 211 26.59 -27.15 2.88
C ASP A 211 26.23 -28.64 3.03
N GLU A 212 25.38 -28.97 4.01
CA GLU A 212 24.84 -30.33 4.17
C GLU A 212 24.04 -30.76 2.92
N LEU A 213 23.19 -29.88 2.37
CA LEU A 213 22.40 -30.17 1.17
C LEU A 213 23.24 -30.37 -0.09
N LEU A 214 24.40 -29.70 -0.17
CA LEU A 214 25.36 -29.87 -1.27
C LEU A 214 26.13 -31.18 -1.17
N ALA A 215 26.50 -31.59 0.04
CA ALA A 215 27.26 -32.82 0.28
C ALA A 215 26.43 -34.09 0.02
N MET A 216 25.12 -34.04 0.24
CA MET A 216 24.20 -35.17 0.05
C MET A 216 24.01 -35.55 -1.43
N ARG A 217 24.06 -36.84 -1.75
CA ARG A 217 23.92 -37.43 -3.10
C ARG A 217 22.74 -38.42 -3.24
N GLY A 218 22.15 -38.87 -2.14
CA GLY A 218 21.25 -40.04 -2.04
C GLY A 218 20.16 -39.84 -0.98
N ARG A 219 19.51 -40.89 -0.45
CA ARG A 219 18.45 -40.74 0.57
C ARG A 219 19.02 -40.37 1.94
N ILE A 220 18.26 -39.62 2.76
CA ILE A 220 18.73 -39.24 4.12
C ILE A 220 19.07 -40.47 4.96
N ILE A 221 18.26 -41.53 4.87
CA ILE A 221 18.44 -42.77 5.63
C ILE A 221 19.76 -43.49 5.25
N GLN A 222 20.32 -43.21 4.07
CA GLN A 222 21.57 -43.82 3.60
C GLN A 222 22.80 -42.97 3.92
N GLU A 223 22.63 -41.65 4.06
CA GLU A 223 23.76 -40.71 4.10
C GLU A 223 24.03 -40.10 5.48
N LEU A 224 23.03 -40.00 6.35
CA LEU A 224 23.22 -39.52 7.71
C LEU A 224 23.59 -40.68 8.65
N THR A 225 24.47 -40.41 9.61
CA THR A 225 24.66 -41.34 10.74
C THR A 225 23.38 -41.38 11.59
N PRO A 226 23.13 -42.48 12.33
CA PRO A 226 21.97 -42.57 13.22
C PRO A 226 21.89 -41.40 14.22
N GLU A 227 23.02 -40.96 14.76
CA GLU A 227 23.09 -39.85 15.73
C GLU A 227 22.70 -38.52 15.08
N ALA A 228 23.19 -38.27 13.86
CA ALA A 228 22.86 -37.06 13.12
C ALA A 228 21.36 -37.02 12.77
N LEU A 229 20.77 -38.16 12.39
CA LEU A 229 19.34 -38.28 12.11
C LEU A 229 18.50 -37.97 13.35
N GLU A 230 18.85 -38.54 14.50
CA GLU A 230 18.14 -38.27 15.77
C GLU A 230 18.24 -36.79 16.18
N LEU A 231 19.40 -36.14 15.97
CA LEU A 231 19.54 -34.70 16.21
C LEU A 231 18.60 -33.86 15.33
N LYS A 232 18.50 -34.18 14.04
CA LYS A 232 17.56 -33.47 13.13
C LYS A 232 16.11 -33.70 13.52
N LEU A 233 15.75 -34.92 13.95
CA LEU A 233 14.39 -35.23 14.41
C LEU A 233 14.07 -34.52 15.74
N ALA A 234 15.03 -34.45 16.65
CA ALA A 234 14.89 -33.75 17.93
C ALA A 234 14.56 -32.27 17.74
N ALA A 235 15.13 -31.62 16.71
CA ALA A 235 14.80 -30.23 16.37
C ALA A 235 13.31 -30.02 16.00
N LEU A 236 12.61 -31.08 15.58
CA LEU A 236 11.20 -31.02 15.23
C LEU A 236 10.28 -31.28 16.44
N ASN A 237 10.78 -31.82 17.56
CA ASN A 237 9.97 -32.26 18.70
C ASN A 237 9.05 -31.18 19.28
N GLN A 238 9.43 -29.91 19.18
CA GLN A 238 8.62 -28.78 19.66
C GLN A 238 7.41 -28.46 18.77
N MET A 239 7.38 -28.95 17.52
CA MET A 239 6.26 -28.71 16.60
C MET A 239 5.07 -29.61 16.93
N SER A 240 3.84 -29.18 16.69
CA SER A 240 2.67 -30.07 16.82
C SER A 240 2.53 -31.02 15.62
N THR A 241 1.80 -32.13 15.79
CA THR A 241 1.46 -33.06 14.69
C THR A 241 0.69 -32.37 13.56
N CYS A 242 -0.23 -31.45 13.89
CA CYS A 242 -0.96 -30.64 12.90
C CYS A 242 -0.03 -29.71 12.11
N THR A 243 0.92 -29.07 12.82
CA THR A 243 1.93 -28.21 12.21
C THR A 243 2.85 -28.99 11.26
N LEU A 244 3.29 -30.19 11.65
CA LEU A 244 4.06 -31.07 10.77
C LEU A 244 3.27 -31.47 9.51
N LYS A 245 2.01 -31.92 9.66
CA LYS A 245 1.13 -32.22 8.52
C LYS A 245 1.01 -31.03 7.56
N THR A 246 0.91 -29.81 8.10
CA THR A 246 0.88 -28.55 7.33
C THR A 246 2.17 -28.27 6.57
N PHE A 247 3.34 -28.48 7.16
CA PHE A 247 4.61 -28.25 6.45
C PHE A 247 4.94 -29.33 5.43
N ILE A 248 4.63 -30.60 5.71
CA ILE A 248 4.75 -31.71 4.73
C ILE A 248 3.94 -31.38 3.48
N ALA A 249 2.73 -30.87 3.67
CA ALA A 249 1.88 -30.43 2.57
C ALA A 249 2.48 -29.28 1.77
N LYS A 250 2.96 -28.23 2.44
CA LYS A 250 3.65 -27.10 1.80
C LYS A 250 4.87 -27.55 1.02
N LEU A 251 5.69 -28.44 1.58
CA LEU A 251 6.86 -29.03 0.94
C LEU A 251 6.47 -29.81 -0.33
N ARG A 252 5.47 -30.68 -0.26
CA ARG A 252 4.96 -31.42 -1.44
C ARG A 252 4.49 -30.47 -2.53
N TYR A 253 3.75 -29.44 -2.17
CA TYR A 253 3.28 -28.45 -3.13
C TYR A 253 4.43 -27.64 -3.74
N CYS A 254 5.51 -27.35 -3.00
CA CYS A 254 6.70 -26.69 -3.56
C CYS A 254 7.53 -27.60 -4.45
N LEU A 255 7.45 -28.92 -4.27
CA LEU A 255 8.05 -29.90 -5.17
C LEU A 255 7.24 -30.13 -6.44
N GLN A 256 5.92 -29.95 -6.36
CA GLN A 256 5.00 -30.22 -7.45
C GLN A 256 5.41 -29.55 -8.79
N PRO A 257 5.89 -28.29 -8.84
CA PRO A 257 6.38 -27.71 -10.08
C PRO A 257 7.59 -28.43 -10.69
N PHE A 258 8.52 -28.92 -9.85
CA PHE A 258 9.65 -29.72 -10.32
C PHE A 258 9.18 -31.06 -10.89
N ASP A 259 8.23 -31.72 -10.23
CA ASP A 259 7.63 -32.97 -10.71
C ASP A 259 6.88 -32.78 -12.03
N CYS A 260 6.11 -31.69 -12.15
CA CYS A 260 5.40 -31.33 -13.37
C CYS A 260 6.38 -31.09 -14.52
N ARG A 261 7.47 -30.36 -14.26
CA ARG A 261 8.53 -30.11 -15.24
C ARG A 261 9.25 -31.39 -15.66
N GLN A 262 9.74 -32.17 -14.71
CA GLN A 262 10.55 -33.37 -14.98
C GLN A 262 9.77 -34.42 -15.76
N ASN A 263 8.47 -34.58 -15.46
CA ASN A 263 7.63 -35.60 -16.05
C ASN A 263 6.68 -35.07 -17.13
N ASN A 264 6.80 -33.78 -17.51
CA ASN A 264 5.90 -33.08 -18.42
C ASN A 264 4.39 -33.28 -18.09
N LYS A 265 4.06 -33.24 -16.80
CA LYS A 265 2.68 -33.42 -16.31
C LYS A 265 1.92 -32.11 -16.36
N ALA A 266 0.62 -32.19 -16.62
CA ALA A 266 -0.28 -31.06 -16.47
C ALA A 266 -0.41 -30.64 -14.99
N LEU A 267 -0.77 -29.39 -14.76
CA LEU A 267 -1.08 -28.88 -13.42
C LEU A 267 -2.28 -29.65 -12.83
N PRO A 268 -2.27 -29.98 -11.53
CA PRO A 268 -3.40 -30.58 -10.81
C PRO A 268 -4.48 -29.56 -10.46
N PHE A 269 -4.37 -28.33 -10.97
CA PHE A 269 -5.34 -27.27 -10.78
C PHE A 269 -5.40 -26.38 -12.02
N THR A 270 -6.54 -25.73 -12.19
CA THR A 270 -6.73 -24.68 -13.17
C THR A 270 -6.48 -23.33 -12.50
N PRO A 271 -5.47 -22.55 -12.91
CA PRO A 271 -5.25 -21.22 -12.38
C PRO A 271 -6.33 -20.25 -12.87
N LEU A 272 -6.87 -19.44 -11.96
CA LEU A 272 -7.84 -18.38 -12.22
C LEU A 272 -7.35 -17.07 -11.63
N ILE A 273 -7.64 -15.95 -12.28
CA ILE A 273 -7.44 -14.61 -11.71
C ILE A 273 -8.61 -14.33 -10.78
N GLN A 274 -8.33 -14.08 -9.51
CA GLN A 274 -9.31 -13.74 -8.51
C GLN A 274 -9.27 -12.24 -8.20
N LEU A 275 -10.38 -11.55 -8.43
CA LEU A 275 -10.62 -10.19 -7.96
C LEU A 275 -11.37 -10.26 -6.63
N THR A 276 -10.75 -9.77 -5.57
CA THR A 276 -11.37 -9.62 -4.26
C THR A 276 -11.70 -8.15 -4.02
N ILE A 277 -12.98 -7.88 -3.78
CA ILE A 277 -13.49 -6.54 -3.43
C ILE A 277 -13.98 -6.63 -1.99
N LYS A 278 -13.33 -5.90 -1.09
CA LYS A 278 -13.60 -5.99 0.35
C LYS A 278 -13.81 -4.61 0.95
N SER A 279 -14.87 -4.46 1.73
CA SER A 279 -15.08 -3.28 2.59
C SER A 279 -14.12 -3.30 3.79
N GLU A 280 -13.68 -2.13 4.23
CA GLU A 280 -12.72 -1.95 5.32
C GLU A 280 -13.24 -2.52 6.66
N ASP A 281 -14.55 -2.49 6.89
CA ASP A 281 -15.20 -3.13 8.05
C ASP A 281 -15.27 -4.66 7.95
N GLY A 282 -14.91 -5.23 6.79
CA GLY A 282 -14.95 -6.66 6.52
C GLY A 282 -16.36 -7.25 6.37
N GLN A 283 -17.43 -6.45 6.45
CA GLN A 283 -18.81 -6.94 6.36
C GLN A 283 -19.17 -7.38 4.94
N GLU A 284 -18.67 -6.65 3.94
CA GLU A 284 -18.90 -6.96 2.54
C GLU A 284 -17.61 -7.50 1.91
N LYS A 285 -17.67 -8.74 1.41
CA LYS A 285 -16.62 -9.35 0.58
C LYS A 285 -17.27 -9.94 -0.67
N ARG A 286 -16.88 -9.43 -1.84
CA ARG A 286 -17.25 -9.96 -3.14
C ARG A 286 -16.01 -10.55 -3.79
N ILE A 287 -16.14 -11.77 -4.31
CA ILE A 287 -15.08 -12.47 -5.02
C ILE A 287 -15.57 -12.73 -6.44
N GLU A 288 -14.74 -12.42 -7.41
CA GLU A 288 -14.95 -12.75 -8.81
C GLU A 288 -13.74 -13.49 -9.34
N ARG A 289 -13.95 -14.49 -10.19
CA ARG A 289 -12.89 -15.32 -10.75
C ARG A 289 -12.98 -15.32 -12.27
N TYR A 290 -11.84 -15.21 -12.92
CA TYR A 290 -11.71 -15.10 -14.36
C TYR A 290 -10.65 -16.09 -14.87
N PRO A 291 -10.76 -16.59 -16.11
CA PRO A 291 -9.72 -17.42 -16.71
C PRO A 291 -8.35 -16.73 -16.69
N TYR A 292 -7.30 -17.47 -16.32
CA TYR A 292 -5.91 -16.97 -16.30
C TYR A 292 -5.33 -16.86 -17.72
N THR A 293 -5.80 -15.82 -18.42
CA THR A 293 -5.46 -15.50 -19.83
C THR A 293 -4.47 -14.35 -19.95
N PHE A 294 -4.24 -13.62 -18.85
CA PHE A 294 -3.36 -12.47 -18.75
C PHE A 294 -2.52 -12.61 -17.49
N LYS A 295 -1.35 -11.98 -17.48
CA LYS A 295 -0.57 -11.84 -16.24
C LYS A 295 -1.27 -10.90 -15.27
N LEU A 296 -0.99 -11.02 -13.97
CA LEU A 296 -1.70 -10.25 -12.94
C LEU A 296 -1.54 -8.73 -13.14
N HIS A 297 -0.38 -8.26 -13.62
CA HIS A 297 -0.14 -6.84 -13.91
C HIS A 297 -1.02 -6.31 -15.05
N GLU A 298 -1.22 -7.11 -16.10
CA GLU A 298 -2.10 -6.78 -17.22
C GLU A 298 -3.58 -6.78 -16.79
N ALA A 299 -3.96 -7.73 -15.94
CA ALA A 299 -5.29 -7.77 -15.35
C ALA A 299 -5.55 -6.53 -14.47
N MET A 300 -4.55 -6.07 -13.73
CA MET A 300 -4.63 -4.82 -12.97
C MET A 300 -4.78 -3.61 -13.89
N ARG A 301 -3.98 -3.54 -14.97
CA ARG A 301 -4.10 -2.49 -15.99
C ARG A 301 -5.50 -2.45 -16.58
N LYS A 302 -6.08 -3.60 -16.95
CA LYS A 302 -7.47 -3.71 -17.44
C LYS A 302 -8.49 -3.27 -16.39
N LEU A 303 -8.32 -3.65 -15.13
CA LEU A 303 -9.22 -3.26 -14.04
C LEU A 303 -9.21 -1.75 -13.82
N CYS A 304 -8.04 -1.15 -13.66
CA CYS A 304 -7.87 0.30 -13.53
C CYS A 304 -8.37 1.03 -14.78
N GLY A 305 -8.12 0.51 -15.98
CA GLY A 305 -8.66 1.05 -17.22
C GLY A 305 -10.19 1.09 -17.24
N LYS A 306 -10.85 0.00 -16.83
CA LYS A 306 -12.32 -0.03 -16.71
C LYS A 306 -12.83 0.94 -15.66
N LEU A 307 -12.17 1.02 -14.51
CA LEU A 307 -12.66 1.81 -13.38
C LEU A 307 -12.36 3.29 -13.51
N PHE A 308 -11.18 3.67 -13.99
CA PHE A 308 -10.66 5.05 -14.03
C PHE A 308 -10.58 5.66 -15.44
N GLY A 309 -10.40 4.83 -16.47
CA GLY A 309 -10.25 5.26 -17.86
C GLY A 309 -11.54 5.78 -18.49
N GLY A 310 -11.39 6.46 -19.62
CA GLY A 310 -12.49 7.02 -20.42
C GLY A 310 -13.12 8.29 -19.86
N ARG A 311 -12.54 8.90 -18.82
CA ARG A 311 -13.04 10.15 -18.23
C ARG A 311 -12.31 11.35 -18.80
N LYS A 312 -13.08 12.38 -19.15
CA LYS A 312 -12.52 13.68 -19.60
C LYS A 312 -12.27 14.65 -18.43
N SER A 313 -13.00 14.48 -17.33
CA SER A 313 -12.90 15.34 -16.15
C SER A 313 -11.82 14.85 -15.19
N ILE A 314 -11.06 15.79 -14.61
CA ILE A 314 -10.09 15.53 -13.54
C ILE A 314 -10.80 14.94 -12.31
N VAL A 315 -10.28 13.82 -11.81
CA VAL A 315 -10.84 13.13 -10.63
C VAL A 315 -10.50 13.91 -9.37
N GLN A 316 -11.49 14.21 -8.56
CA GLN A 316 -11.35 15.00 -7.34
C GLN A 316 -11.03 14.07 -6.16
N VAL A 317 -9.86 14.23 -5.55
CA VAL A 317 -9.37 13.36 -4.48
C VAL A 317 -9.13 14.18 -3.21
N HIS A 318 -9.83 13.85 -2.13
CA HIS A 318 -9.64 14.55 -0.86
C HIS A 318 -8.35 14.14 -0.14
N LYS A 319 -8.01 12.85 -0.14
CA LYS A 319 -6.78 12.32 0.44
C LYS A 319 -6.15 11.27 -0.47
N PHE A 320 -4.87 11.44 -0.79
CA PHE A 320 -4.06 10.47 -1.51
C PHE A 320 -2.89 10.02 -0.62
N SER A 321 -2.70 8.72 -0.43
CA SER A 321 -1.62 8.20 0.43
C SER A 321 -0.70 7.24 -0.31
N LEU A 322 0.60 7.39 -0.05
CA LEU A 322 1.69 6.65 -0.67
C LEU A 322 2.65 6.16 0.40
N ASN A 323 2.30 5.03 1.03
CA ASN A 323 3.06 4.49 2.16
C ASN A 323 4.00 3.33 1.78
N ASN A 324 3.67 2.59 0.71
CA ASN A 324 4.45 1.43 0.27
C ASN A 324 5.67 1.88 -0.57
N ILE A 325 6.67 1.02 -0.71
CA ILE A 325 7.91 1.21 -1.49
C ILE A 325 7.88 0.32 -2.74
N ASN A 326 8.62 0.69 -3.80
CA ASN A 326 8.87 -0.14 -4.99
C ASN A 326 7.61 -0.62 -5.72
N MET A 327 6.90 0.30 -6.39
CA MET A 327 5.59 0.00 -6.98
C MET A 327 5.41 0.55 -8.38
N VAL A 328 4.54 -0.09 -9.16
CA VAL A 328 4.07 0.45 -10.44
C VAL A 328 2.56 0.64 -10.40
N PHE A 329 2.12 1.89 -10.59
CA PHE A 329 0.71 2.20 -10.68
C PHE A 329 0.23 1.94 -12.09
N ARG A 330 -0.53 0.84 -12.23
CA ARG A 330 -1.17 0.42 -13.48
C ARG A 330 -2.41 1.25 -13.79
N ILE A 331 -2.24 2.56 -13.89
CA ILE A 331 -3.30 3.53 -14.15
C ILE A 331 -3.47 3.77 -15.67
N PRO A 332 -4.68 4.14 -16.13
CA PRO A 332 -4.89 4.40 -17.55
C PRO A 332 -4.24 5.71 -17.99
N GLU A 333 -3.91 5.78 -19.28
CA GLU A 333 -3.40 7.00 -19.91
C GLU A 333 -4.35 8.20 -19.72
N GLY A 334 -3.77 9.37 -19.45
CA GLY A 334 -4.51 10.61 -19.20
C GLY A 334 -5.22 10.67 -17.84
N PHE A 335 -5.00 9.70 -16.94
CA PHE A 335 -5.58 9.71 -15.61
C PHE A 335 -4.94 10.76 -14.70
N ASN A 336 -5.64 11.88 -14.52
CA ASN A 336 -5.18 12.99 -13.68
C ASN A 336 -6.09 13.18 -12.46
N ILE A 337 -5.48 13.44 -11.30
CA ILE A 337 -6.17 13.66 -10.03
C ILE A 337 -5.89 15.08 -9.49
N ARG A 338 -6.92 15.71 -8.93
CA ARG A 338 -6.78 16.91 -8.11
C ARG A 338 -6.79 16.51 -6.64
N VAL A 339 -5.67 16.72 -5.95
CA VAL A 339 -5.46 16.25 -4.57
C VAL A 339 -5.52 17.41 -3.60
N ARG A 340 -6.28 17.27 -2.50
CA ARG A 340 -6.28 18.25 -1.41
C ARG A 340 -5.26 17.93 -0.32
N ASN A 341 -5.19 16.67 0.10
CA ASN A 341 -4.29 16.19 1.14
C ASN A 341 -3.43 15.05 0.60
N LEU A 342 -2.11 15.19 0.65
CA LEU A 342 -1.17 14.16 0.21
C LEU A 342 -0.45 13.56 1.43
N ARG A 343 -0.25 12.24 1.45
CA ARG A 343 0.61 11.56 2.43
C ARG A 343 1.72 10.81 1.71
N LEU A 344 2.96 11.09 2.05
CA LEU A 344 4.15 10.48 1.48
C LEU A 344 4.94 9.73 2.56
N GLY A 345 5.40 8.53 2.22
CA GLY A 345 6.45 7.82 2.93
C GLY A 345 7.85 8.33 2.60
N GLU A 346 8.81 7.40 2.54
CA GLU A 346 10.21 7.64 2.17
C GLU A 346 10.38 7.99 0.68
N THR A 347 11.60 8.31 0.24
CA THR A 347 11.95 8.67 -1.16
C THR A 347 11.12 9.82 -1.74
N ARG A 348 10.79 10.81 -0.90
CA ARG A 348 9.79 11.87 -1.17
C ARG A 348 9.99 12.63 -2.48
N ILE A 349 11.21 13.07 -2.76
CA ILE A 349 11.51 13.86 -3.98
C ILE A 349 11.28 12.99 -5.21
N LYS A 350 11.89 11.80 -5.27
CA LYS A 350 11.67 10.84 -6.37
C LYS A 350 10.19 10.55 -6.59
N ARG A 351 9.42 10.38 -5.50
CA ARG A 351 7.97 10.15 -5.57
C ARG A 351 7.21 11.36 -6.11
N LEU A 352 7.54 12.57 -5.66
CA LEU A 352 6.88 13.78 -6.15
C LEU A 352 7.15 14.00 -7.65
N GLU A 353 8.38 13.75 -8.11
CA GLU A 353 8.73 13.80 -9.53
C GLU A 353 7.95 12.75 -10.34
N ALA A 354 7.88 11.51 -9.85
CA ALA A 354 7.09 10.45 -10.50
C ALA A 354 5.59 10.80 -10.58
N LEU A 355 5.06 11.54 -9.60
CA LEU A 355 3.66 11.96 -9.54
C LEU A 355 3.33 13.19 -10.37
N LYS A 356 4.32 13.87 -10.97
CA LYS A 356 4.12 15.13 -11.70
C LYS A 356 3.05 15.03 -12.78
N ASN A 357 2.97 13.89 -13.46
CA ASN A 357 1.99 13.66 -14.53
C ASN A 357 0.63 13.15 -14.00
N LEU A 358 0.57 12.64 -12.78
CA LEU A 358 -0.66 12.14 -12.15
C LEU A 358 -1.39 13.23 -11.37
N ILE A 359 -0.69 14.04 -10.59
CA ILE A 359 -1.26 15.12 -9.77
C ILE A 359 -1.35 16.39 -10.61
N HIS A 360 -2.58 16.83 -10.87
CA HIS A 360 -2.83 18.05 -11.65
C HIS A 360 -2.33 19.30 -10.91
N GLU A 361 -1.81 20.28 -11.65
CA GLU A 361 -1.24 21.55 -11.14
C GLU A 361 -2.20 22.31 -10.20
N SER A 362 -3.51 22.24 -10.45
CA SER A 362 -4.56 22.85 -9.62
C SER A 362 -4.63 22.31 -8.17
N SER A 363 -3.84 21.28 -7.86
CA SER A 363 -3.68 20.73 -6.51
C SER A 363 -2.73 21.57 -5.65
N TYR A 364 -1.84 22.35 -6.28
CA TYR A 364 -0.81 23.12 -5.61
C TYR A 364 -1.23 24.58 -5.40
N PRO A 365 -0.90 25.20 -4.25
CA PRO A 365 -0.30 24.57 -3.07
C PRO A 365 -1.29 23.61 -2.38
N LEU A 366 -0.77 22.47 -1.91
CA LEU A 366 -1.59 21.47 -1.21
C LEU A 366 -2.16 22.07 0.08
N ALA A 367 -3.39 21.69 0.42
CA ALA A 367 -4.00 22.13 1.67
C ALA A 367 -3.32 21.48 2.88
N SER A 368 -2.94 20.20 2.75
CA SER A 368 -2.18 19.47 3.76
C SER A 368 -1.25 18.46 3.11
N LEU A 369 -0.04 18.35 3.63
CA LEU A 369 0.94 17.35 3.29
C LEU A 369 1.40 16.63 4.56
N ILE A 370 1.28 15.30 4.56
CA ILE A 370 1.77 14.44 5.63
C ILE A 370 3.00 13.72 5.14
N ILE A 371 4.06 13.79 5.93
CA ILE A 371 5.33 13.14 5.66
C ILE A 371 5.58 12.12 6.77
N HIS A 372 5.87 10.87 6.37
CA HIS A 372 6.26 9.81 7.29
C HIS A 372 7.68 9.34 6.92
N GLY A 373 8.68 9.65 7.75
CA GLY A 373 10.09 9.33 7.47
C GLY A 373 10.72 8.36 8.45
N ARG A 374 11.84 7.72 8.07
CA ARG A 374 12.69 6.88 8.96
C ARG A 374 14.03 7.52 9.37
N GLY A 375 14.28 8.77 9.01
CA GLY A 375 15.37 9.60 9.58
C GLY A 375 16.68 9.65 8.78
N TYR A 376 16.78 8.95 7.64
CA TYR A 376 18.00 8.84 6.83
C TYR A 376 17.98 9.61 5.49
N GLU A 377 16.95 10.41 5.22
CA GLU A 377 16.89 11.17 3.96
C GLU A 377 17.75 12.43 4.03
N VAL A 378 18.57 12.67 3.00
CA VAL A 378 19.50 13.82 2.94
C VAL A 378 18.79 15.11 2.53
N ASP A 379 17.74 15.03 1.69
CA ASP A 379 17.09 16.19 1.06
C ASP A 379 15.65 16.41 1.54
N HIS A 380 15.43 16.52 2.85
CA HIS A 380 14.09 16.44 3.46
C HIS A 380 13.03 17.40 2.89
N PHE A 381 13.41 18.60 2.44
CA PHE A 381 12.49 19.68 2.02
C PHE A 381 12.91 20.43 0.74
N ALA A 382 13.79 19.86 -0.10
CA ALA A 382 14.31 20.55 -1.28
C ALA A 382 13.25 20.79 -2.38
N HIS A 383 12.16 20.02 -2.39
CA HIS A 383 11.12 20.11 -3.42
C HIS A 383 10.05 21.17 -3.08
N SER A 384 9.66 22.00 -4.06
CA SER A 384 8.72 23.12 -3.89
C SER A 384 7.34 22.73 -3.34
N ALA A 385 6.81 21.57 -3.74
CA ALA A 385 5.58 21.02 -3.17
C ALA A 385 5.62 20.82 -1.64
N LEU A 386 6.80 20.54 -1.08
CA LEU A 386 6.99 20.33 0.36
C LEU A 386 6.93 21.67 1.11
N THR A 387 7.54 22.71 0.55
CA THR A 387 7.66 24.04 1.18
C THR A 387 6.46 24.95 0.91
N SER A 388 5.70 24.70 -0.16
CA SER A 388 4.51 25.50 -0.53
C SER A 388 3.21 25.01 0.10
N ALA A 389 3.14 23.77 0.61
CA ALA A 389 1.94 23.24 1.24
C ALA A 389 1.50 24.11 2.45
N ARG A 390 0.20 24.39 2.57
CA ARG A 390 -0.30 25.25 3.66
C ARG A 390 -0.08 24.63 5.03
N GLN A 391 -0.37 23.34 5.15
CA GLN A 391 -0.15 22.55 6.35
C GLN A 391 0.82 21.41 6.06
N LEU A 392 1.85 21.29 6.89
CA LEU A 392 2.83 20.23 6.86
C LEU A 392 2.76 19.44 8.17
N ILE A 393 2.59 18.13 8.08
CA ILE A 393 2.54 17.23 9.24
C ILE A 393 3.70 16.26 9.12
N LEU A 394 4.57 16.25 10.12
CA LEU A 394 5.78 15.44 10.16
C LEU A 394 5.57 14.28 11.15
N GLU A 395 5.64 13.05 10.65
CA GLU A 395 5.47 11.80 11.38
C GLU A 395 6.70 10.89 11.18
N GLY A 396 6.83 9.86 12.00
CA GLY A 396 7.90 8.86 11.89
C GLY A 396 9.10 9.20 12.76
N ALA A 397 10.31 9.10 12.20
CA ALA A 397 11.59 9.39 12.84
C ALA A 397 11.98 10.87 12.71
N PHE A 398 12.52 11.41 13.80
CA PHE A 398 13.06 12.76 13.85
C PHE A 398 14.35 12.87 13.01
N PRO A 399 14.55 13.94 12.20
CA PRO A 399 15.78 14.13 11.43
C PRO A 399 16.98 14.36 12.34
N GLY A 400 18.19 13.98 11.91
CA GLY A 400 19.41 14.17 12.68
C GLY A 400 19.71 15.64 13.01
N ASP A 401 19.39 16.56 12.09
CA ASP A 401 19.60 18.00 12.20
C ASP A 401 18.26 18.76 12.17
N ILE A 402 18.05 19.65 13.15
CA ILE A 402 16.84 20.45 13.30
C ILE A 402 16.78 21.65 12.35
N THR A 403 17.90 22.05 11.78
CA THR A 403 18.04 23.26 10.94
C THR A 403 17.10 23.21 9.74
N TYR A 404 16.90 22.01 9.19
CA TYR A 404 15.93 21.74 8.12
C TYR A 404 14.47 22.06 8.50
N LEU A 405 14.14 22.05 9.79
CA LEU A 405 12.80 22.31 10.30
C LEU A 405 12.60 23.78 10.70
N LEU A 406 13.66 24.47 11.13
CA LEU A 406 13.59 25.86 11.59
C LEU A 406 13.09 26.80 10.49
N ASN A 407 13.58 26.61 9.26
CA ASN A 407 13.35 27.52 8.13
C ASN A 407 12.14 27.16 7.26
N LEU A 408 11.28 26.25 7.73
CA LEU A 408 10.07 25.88 7.00
C LEU A 408 9.12 27.08 6.87
N LYS A 409 8.80 27.45 5.63
CA LYS A 409 7.92 28.59 5.30
C LYS A 409 6.42 28.25 5.35
N ASN A 410 6.07 26.98 5.56
CA ASN A 410 4.68 26.54 5.64
C ASN A 410 3.95 27.25 6.78
N THR A 411 2.68 27.65 6.56
CA THR A 411 1.88 28.34 7.58
C THR A 411 1.72 27.49 8.83
N ILE A 412 1.37 26.22 8.67
CA ILE A 412 1.14 25.29 9.78
C ILE A 412 2.14 24.14 9.67
N VAL A 413 2.98 23.93 10.70
CA VAL A 413 3.86 22.75 10.80
C VAL A 413 3.56 21.99 12.09
N CYS A 414 3.22 20.72 11.98
CA CYS A 414 2.89 19.85 13.11
C CYS A 414 3.89 18.71 13.22
N CYS A 415 4.74 18.74 14.24
CA CYS A 415 5.71 17.69 14.55
C CYS A 415 5.06 16.60 15.43
N LYS A 416 4.64 15.50 14.81
CA LYS A 416 3.98 14.34 15.43
C LYS A 416 4.92 13.12 15.49
N TYR A 417 6.11 13.32 16.04
CA TYR A 417 7.07 12.24 16.26
C TYR A 417 6.73 11.48 17.54
N SER A 418 5.88 10.46 17.46
CA SER A 418 5.40 9.73 18.64
C SER A 418 6.42 8.74 19.21
N TRP A 419 7.27 8.15 18.36
CA TRP A 419 8.22 7.09 18.73
C TRP A 419 9.69 7.51 18.64
N SER A 420 9.96 8.78 18.30
CA SER A 420 11.32 9.34 18.28
C SER A 420 11.67 10.05 19.57
N ARG A 421 12.95 10.43 19.70
CA ARG A 421 13.39 11.39 20.72
C ARG A 421 12.51 12.63 20.72
N GLU A 422 12.31 13.19 21.91
CA GLU A 422 11.69 14.50 22.04
C GLU A 422 12.68 15.59 21.67
N LEU A 423 12.16 16.75 21.25
CA LEU A 423 12.96 17.95 21.14
C LEU A 423 13.45 18.36 22.53
N SER A 424 14.71 18.79 22.63
CA SER A 424 15.25 19.41 23.84
C SER A 424 14.64 20.80 24.06
N ASN A 425 14.81 21.37 25.24
CA ASN A 425 14.33 22.73 25.50
C ASN A 425 15.12 23.75 24.68
N GLU A 426 16.41 23.52 24.47
CA GLU A 426 17.31 24.34 23.62
C GLU A 426 16.83 24.31 22.16
N GLU A 427 16.47 23.16 21.63
CA GLU A 427 15.94 23.05 20.26
C GLU A 427 14.59 23.77 20.13
N LEU A 428 13.69 23.65 21.12
CA LEU A 428 12.42 24.40 21.14
C LEU A 428 12.63 25.92 21.27
N LEU A 429 13.63 26.35 22.04
CA LEU A 429 14.03 27.75 22.12
C LEU A 429 14.55 28.26 20.79
N ALA A 430 15.33 27.46 20.05
CA ALA A 430 15.78 27.82 18.71
C ALA A 430 14.61 28.04 17.74
N PHE A 431 13.52 27.25 17.85
CA PHE A 431 12.29 27.53 17.09
C PHE A 431 11.66 28.88 17.47
N ALA A 432 11.54 29.18 18.77
CA ALA A 432 10.97 30.44 19.23
C ALA A 432 11.83 31.64 18.80
N GLU A 433 13.15 31.53 18.94
CA GLU A 433 14.13 32.50 18.50
C GLU A 433 14.00 32.76 17.00
N ASN A 434 14.02 31.71 16.18
CA ASN A 434 13.89 31.84 14.73
C ASN A 434 12.59 32.52 14.29
N ILE A 435 11.47 32.22 14.97
CA ILE A 435 10.17 32.84 14.69
C ILE A 435 10.20 34.35 14.96
N VAL A 436 10.82 34.74 16.09
CA VAL A 436 10.90 36.14 16.53
C VAL A 436 11.91 36.92 15.68
N THR A 437 13.10 36.37 15.42
CA THR A 437 14.17 37.04 14.67
C THR A 437 13.83 37.21 13.20
N THR A 438 13.24 36.19 12.56
CA THR A 438 12.84 36.25 11.15
C THR A 438 11.51 36.98 10.94
N VAL A 439 10.79 37.31 12.03
CA VAL A 439 9.47 37.96 12.01
C VAL A 439 8.48 37.20 11.12
N PHE A 440 8.20 35.95 11.50
CA PHE A 440 7.25 35.12 10.76
C PHE A 440 5.86 35.76 10.70
N PRO A 441 5.08 35.54 9.61
CA PRO A 441 3.80 36.19 9.42
C PRO A 441 2.73 35.70 10.41
N ILE A 442 1.72 36.54 10.64
CA ILE A 442 0.53 36.20 11.43
C ILE A 442 -0.14 34.94 10.86
N GLY A 443 -0.51 34.02 11.74
CA GLY A 443 -1.07 32.72 11.39
C GLY A 443 -0.03 31.60 11.30
N THR A 444 1.27 31.91 11.42
CA THR A 444 2.32 30.91 11.64
C THR A 444 2.01 30.07 12.88
N TYR A 445 1.90 28.76 12.68
CA TYR A 445 1.59 27.78 13.72
C TYR A 445 2.62 26.65 13.70
N ARG A 446 3.25 26.38 14.85
CA ARG A 446 4.13 25.24 15.08
C ARG A 446 3.62 24.45 16.28
N SER A 447 3.61 23.12 16.18
CA SER A 447 3.21 22.27 17.32
C SER A 447 4.10 21.06 17.51
N PHE A 448 4.38 20.72 18.77
CA PHE A 448 5.34 19.69 19.17
C PHE A 448 4.77 18.82 20.30
N LYS A 449 4.93 17.49 20.19
CA LYS A 449 4.52 16.54 21.23
C LYS A 449 5.61 16.37 22.28
N ILE A 450 5.24 16.44 23.57
CA ILE A 450 6.13 16.33 24.74
C ILE A 450 5.48 15.45 25.81
N SER A 451 6.27 14.64 26.51
CA SER A 451 5.80 13.71 27.56
C SER A 451 5.57 14.38 28.92
N GLN A 452 6.49 15.23 29.35
CA GLN A 452 6.50 15.77 30.71
C GLN A 452 6.10 17.25 30.78
N GLU A 453 5.12 17.57 31.64
CA GLU A 453 4.67 18.95 31.84
C GLU A 453 5.76 19.84 32.47
N GLY A 454 6.57 19.30 33.39
CA GLY A 454 7.65 20.03 34.04
C GLY A 454 8.67 20.61 33.06
N ARG A 455 8.97 19.87 31.98
CA ARG A 455 9.84 20.35 30.89
C ARG A 455 9.27 21.58 30.17
N ILE A 456 7.95 21.58 29.96
CA ILE A 456 7.24 22.69 29.32
C ILE A 456 7.27 23.93 30.22
N LYS A 457 7.04 23.77 31.53
CA LYS A 457 7.14 24.88 32.49
C LYS A 457 8.54 25.49 32.51
N ASN A 458 9.57 24.64 32.50
CA ASN A 458 10.96 25.08 32.39
C ASN A 458 11.22 25.84 31.07
N LEU A 459 10.73 25.34 29.93
CA LEU A 459 10.82 26.05 28.64
C LEU A 459 10.16 27.44 28.71
N LEU A 460 8.96 27.55 29.27
CA LEU A 460 8.25 28.84 29.39
C LEU A 460 9.03 29.84 30.26
N ASN A 461 9.69 29.37 31.33
CA ASN A 461 10.55 30.22 32.16
C ASN A 461 11.79 30.70 31.39
N GLN A 462 12.47 29.81 30.65
CA GLN A 462 13.62 30.20 29.83
C GLN A 462 13.22 31.21 28.74
N VAL A 463 12.05 31.04 28.10
CA VAL A 463 11.53 32.02 27.14
C VAL A 463 11.27 33.38 27.81
N ARG A 464 10.76 33.38 29.05
CA ARG A 464 10.51 34.63 29.81
C ARG A 464 11.78 35.42 30.04
N GLU A 465 12.81 34.75 30.53
CA GLU A 465 14.10 35.37 30.86
C GLU A 465 14.82 35.86 29.60
N ARG A 466 14.79 35.06 28.52
CA ARG A 466 15.53 35.38 27.29
C ARG A 466 14.87 36.44 26.41
N PHE A 467 13.54 36.48 26.35
CA PHE A 467 12.79 37.34 25.41
C PHE A 467 11.92 38.39 26.10
N ASN A 468 12.08 38.62 27.42
CA ASN A 468 11.23 39.52 28.20
C ASN A 468 9.72 39.25 28.01
N GLY A 469 9.36 37.98 27.87
CA GLY A 469 8.00 37.55 27.53
C GLY A 469 6.99 37.83 28.64
N ARG A 470 5.77 38.20 28.26
CA ARG A 470 4.66 38.43 29.20
C ARG A 470 3.94 37.11 29.50
N THR A 471 3.97 36.67 30.74
CA THR A 471 3.34 35.42 31.18
C THR A 471 1.85 35.62 31.50
N LYS A 472 1.00 34.71 31.04
CA LYS A 472 -0.41 34.62 31.43
C LYS A 472 -0.80 33.15 31.60
N GLN A 473 -1.03 32.71 32.84
CA GLN A 473 -1.35 31.32 33.18
C GLN A 473 -0.32 30.34 32.58
N SER A 474 -0.77 29.33 31.81
CA SER A 474 0.04 28.33 31.11
C SER A 474 0.54 28.78 29.73
N SER A 475 0.69 30.09 29.52
CA SER A 475 1.15 30.66 28.26
C SER A 475 2.10 31.84 28.45
N ILE A 476 2.95 32.06 27.46
CA ILE A 476 3.83 33.22 27.37
C ILE A 476 3.64 33.90 26.01
N SER A 477 3.71 35.23 26.00
CA SER A 477 3.64 36.03 24.78
C SER A 477 4.89 36.89 24.63
N ILE A 478 5.48 36.86 23.45
CA ILE A 478 6.66 37.65 23.08
C ILE A 478 6.21 38.65 22.03
N ALA A 479 6.39 39.94 22.29
CA ALA A 479 6.12 40.96 21.29
C ALA A 479 7.07 40.78 20.10
N MET A 480 6.53 40.87 18.90
CA MET A 480 7.29 40.86 17.65
C MET A 480 7.08 42.21 16.95
N GLY A 481 7.89 42.52 15.94
CA GLY A 481 7.64 43.66 15.06
C GLY A 481 6.29 43.54 14.31
N ASN A 482 5.84 44.64 13.71
CA ASN A 482 4.65 44.71 12.84
C ASN A 482 3.32 44.31 13.52
N ASP A 483 3.06 44.81 14.73
CA ASP A 483 1.83 44.55 15.51
C ASP A 483 1.48 43.06 15.61
N SER A 484 2.51 42.24 15.80
CA SER A 484 2.37 40.79 15.94
C SER A 484 3.04 40.34 17.23
N LYS A 485 2.62 39.18 17.74
CA LYS A 485 3.25 38.54 18.90
C LYS A 485 3.28 37.03 18.74
N LEU A 486 4.36 36.43 19.21
CA LEU A 486 4.45 34.98 19.34
C LEU A 486 3.82 34.56 20.67
N LYS A 487 2.75 33.77 20.61
CA LYS A 487 2.14 33.13 21.77
C LYS A 487 2.58 31.68 21.86
N ILE A 488 3.22 31.31 22.96
CA ILE A 488 3.60 29.92 23.27
C ILE A 488 2.72 29.42 24.41
N PHE A 489 2.06 28.28 24.20
CA PHE A 489 1.18 27.66 25.21
C PHE A 489 1.15 26.15 25.01
N TYR A 490 0.57 25.43 25.97
CA TYR A 490 0.45 23.98 25.87
C TYR A 490 -0.96 23.52 26.26
N LYS A 491 -1.35 22.36 25.72
CA LYS A 491 -2.61 21.68 26.05
C LYS A 491 -2.41 20.17 26.07
N THR A 492 -3.34 19.45 26.66
CA THR A 492 -3.37 17.98 26.59
C THR A 492 -3.66 17.52 25.16
N ASP A 493 -2.91 16.52 24.69
CA ASP A 493 -3.20 15.84 23.42
C ASP A 493 -4.37 14.88 23.63
N PRO A 494 -5.50 15.00 22.90
CA PRO A 494 -6.64 14.10 23.04
C PRO A 494 -6.33 12.63 22.67
N SER A 495 -5.18 12.32 22.05
CA SER A 495 -4.77 10.94 21.77
C SER A 495 -4.37 10.19 23.05
N ARG A 496 -5.33 9.50 23.69
CA ARG A 496 -5.15 8.80 24.98
C ARG A 496 -4.17 7.62 24.99
N GLN A 497 -3.68 7.17 23.83
CA GLN A 497 -2.85 5.95 23.68
C GLN A 497 -1.36 6.21 23.44
N GLU A 498 -0.87 7.46 23.47
CA GLU A 498 0.52 7.79 23.19
C GLU A 498 1.32 8.16 24.47
N PRO A 499 2.64 7.89 24.53
CA PRO A 499 3.48 8.25 25.67
C PRO A 499 3.63 9.77 25.86
N LYS A 500 3.44 10.56 24.79
CA LYS A 500 3.55 12.01 24.78
C LYS A 500 2.18 12.65 24.94
N LYS A 501 1.88 13.14 26.14
CA LYS A 501 0.53 13.61 26.55
C LYS A 501 0.28 15.11 26.31
N TRP A 502 1.33 15.89 26.06
CA TRP A 502 1.24 17.34 25.97
C TRP A 502 1.62 17.83 24.57
N LEU A 503 0.88 18.81 24.08
CA LEU A 503 1.14 19.50 22.82
C LEU A 503 1.55 20.95 23.12
N VAL A 504 2.82 21.27 22.89
CA VAL A 504 3.31 22.66 22.91
C VAL A 504 3.01 23.30 21.57
N ILE A 505 2.49 24.51 21.60
CA ILE A 505 2.06 25.27 20.43
C ILE A 505 2.73 26.65 20.47
N MET A 506 3.37 27.01 19.36
CA MET A 506 3.90 28.33 19.07
C MET A 506 3.06 28.93 17.95
N ASN A 507 2.37 30.04 18.22
CA ASN A 507 1.43 30.65 17.29
C ASN A 507 1.63 32.16 17.19
N VAL A 508 1.83 32.67 15.98
CA VAL A 508 1.96 34.11 15.73
C VAL A 508 0.57 34.72 15.53
N VAL A 509 0.21 35.67 16.38
CA VAL A 509 -1.11 36.31 16.42
C VAL A 509 -0.97 37.83 16.36
N PRO A 510 -2.02 38.58 15.95
CA PRO A 510 -2.00 40.03 16.02
C PRO A 510 -1.83 40.52 17.45
N ASP A 511 -1.00 41.52 17.65
CA ASP A 511 -0.84 42.21 18.93
C ASP A 511 -1.81 43.38 19.03
N ARG A 512 -3.05 43.07 19.40
CA ARG A 512 -4.16 44.04 19.53
C ARG A 512 -3.98 45.06 20.68
N GLN A 513 -2.78 45.24 21.21
CA GLN A 513 -2.48 46.32 22.16
C GLN A 513 -2.11 47.64 21.48
N ASN A 514 -1.83 47.64 20.17
CA ASN A 514 -1.51 48.84 19.38
C ASN A 514 -2.61 49.25 18.38
N ALA A 515 -3.74 48.52 18.31
CA ALA A 515 -4.80 48.79 17.32
C ALA A 515 -5.72 49.99 17.67
N SER A 516 -5.23 50.90 18.50
CA SER A 516 -5.91 52.13 18.91
C SER A 516 -4.97 53.31 18.70
N HIS A 517 -4.72 53.65 17.44
CA HIS A 517 -4.32 55.00 17.02
C HIS A 517 -4.83 55.28 15.62
#